data_AF-A0AAJ4TK88-F1
#
_entry.id   AF-A0AAJ4TK88-F1
#
_cell.length_a   1.000
_cell.length_b   1.000
_cell.length_c   1.000
_cell.angle_alpha   90.00
_cell.angle_beta   90.00
_cell.angle_gamma   90.00
#
_symmetry.space_group_name_H-M   'P 1'
#
loop_
_entity.id
_entity.type
_entity.pdbx_description
1 polymer ?
#
loop_
_entity_poly.entity_id
_entity_poly.type
_entity_poly.pdbx_seq_one_letter_code
_entity_poly.pdbx_strand_id
1 'polypeptide(L)'
;MKKLVPFCLIGFVSSVSLAVAASDNCAEYNTIKYTTQGETTIKSDSILVEVTGYATTSLDKQNSIENQITDSINNIVKSDWKVKNIEQNTNNSGAINITIQLQSRISQSDLNKLQQAIENQDRSSGKRLAVKVLDYNPPAKEVEAAKQKLMIQLFKDTKDYLTNFNKQTNSNYIIQSVQYIDTDGYKPRNTVMLMKTAAYNENDTNSYNPVAVSQDINIRANVTFMER
;
A
#
# COMPACT_ATOMS: atom_id res chain seq x y z
N MET A 1 67.98 -56.63 54.49
CA MET A 1 68.42 -55.29 54.04
C MET A 1 68.34 -55.21 52.53
N LYS A 2 67.53 -54.30 51.99
CA LYS A 2 67.78 -53.43 50.81
C LYS A 2 66.43 -52.92 50.31
N LYS A 3 66.32 -51.60 50.31
CA LYS A 3 65.15 -50.79 49.91
C LYS A 3 65.08 -50.74 48.38
N LEU A 4 63.88 -50.74 47.81
CA LEU A 4 63.63 -50.26 46.45
C LEU A 4 62.39 -49.35 46.44
N VAL A 5 62.59 -48.22 45.77
CA VAL A 5 61.79 -47.00 45.68
C VAL A 5 60.70 -47.17 44.62
N PRO A 6 59.51 -46.53 44.73
CA PRO A 6 58.51 -46.57 43.68
C PRO A 6 58.80 -45.50 42.62
N PHE A 7 58.83 -45.92 41.35
CA PHE A 7 58.83 -45.00 40.20
C PHE A 7 57.38 -44.74 39.76
N CYS A 8 56.99 -43.46 39.78
CA CYS A 8 55.77 -42.98 39.14
C CYS A 8 55.86 -43.15 37.62
N LEU A 9 54.83 -43.76 37.03
CA LEU A 9 54.71 -43.99 35.60
C LEU A 9 53.75 -42.94 35.03
N ILE A 10 54.30 -41.94 34.34
CA ILE A 10 53.55 -40.88 33.65
C ILE A 10 53.38 -41.29 32.18
N GLY A 11 52.12 -41.52 31.81
CA GLY A 11 51.44 -41.14 30.57
C GLY A 11 52.12 -41.33 29.21
N PHE A 12 51.49 -42.16 28.37
CA PHE A 12 51.24 -41.85 26.96
C PHE A 12 49.86 -42.39 26.58
N VAL A 13 48.85 -41.53 26.57
CA VAL A 13 47.53 -41.86 25.98
C VAL A 13 47.63 -41.49 24.51
N SER A 14 47.79 -42.49 23.64
CA SER A 14 47.65 -42.32 22.21
C SER A 14 46.17 -42.13 21.87
N SER A 15 45.76 -40.87 21.75
CA SER A 15 44.48 -40.52 21.12
C SER A 15 44.57 -40.86 19.63
N VAL A 16 44.02 -42.01 19.25
CA VAL A 16 43.64 -42.27 17.86
C VAL A 16 42.51 -41.31 17.50
N SER A 17 42.86 -40.24 16.79
CA SER A 17 41.88 -39.41 16.09
C SER A 17 41.26 -40.26 15.00
N LEU A 18 40.08 -40.83 15.26
CA LEU A 18 39.19 -41.27 14.19
C LEU A 18 38.68 -39.99 13.51
N ALA A 19 39.35 -39.59 12.43
CA ALA A 19 38.78 -38.67 11.47
C ALA A 19 37.58 -39.37 10.83
N VAL A 20 36.38 -39.11 11.37
CA VAL A 20 35.15 -39.34 10.63
C VAL A 20 35.18 -38.31 9.50
N ALA A 21 35.63 -38.75 8.33
CA ALA A 21 35.33 -38.05 7.09
C ALA A 21 33.81 -38.17 6.91
N ALA A 22 33.06 -37.21 7.47
CA ALA A 22 31.74 -36.92 6.98
C ALA A 22 31.95 -36.52 5.51
N SER A 23 31.67 -37.47 4.62
CA SER A 23 31.48 -37.14 3.21
C SER A 23 30.23 -36.29 3.15
N ASP A 24 30.40 -34.97 3.27
CA ASP A 24 29.46 -34.03 2.69
C ASP A 24 29.54 -34.22 1.16
N ASN A 25 28.99 -35.33 0.68
CA ASN A 25 28.57 -35.48 -0.70
C ASN A 25 27.35 -34.57 -0.90
N CYS A 26 27.58 -33.26 -0.83
CA CYS A 26 26.70 -32.30 -1.49
C CYS A 26 26.82 -32.62 -2.98
N ALA A 27 25.85 -33.34 -3.53
CA ALA A 27 25.74 -33.49 -4.97
C ALA A 27 25.75 -32.09 -5.57
N GLU A 28 26.78 -31.78 -6.36
CA GLU A 28 26.92 -30.50 -7.03
C GLU A 28 25.96 -30.51 -8.22
N TYR A 29 24.73 -30.05 -7.98
CA TYR A 29 23.73 -29.91 -9.03
C TYR A 29 24.09 -28.73 -9.94
N ASN A 30 23.98 -28.91 -11.25
CA ASN A 30 24.09 -27.78 -12.17
C ASN A 30 22.95 -26.80 -11.88
N THR A 31 23.29 -25.51 -11.84
CA THR A 31 22.29 -24.44 -11.63
C THR A 31 22.33 -23.44 -12.77
N ILE A 32 21.15 -22.94 -13.13
CA ILE A 32 20.99 -21.84 -14.08
C ILE A 32 20.36 -20.69 -13.32
N LYS A 33 21.03 -19.54 -13.34
CA LYS A 33 20.51 -18.29 -12.76
C LYS A 33 20.17 -17.34 -13.88
N TYR A 34 18.96 -16.80 -13.86
CA TYR A 34 18.58 -15.75 -14.80
C TYR A 34 17.58 -14.78 -14.16
N THR A 35 17.43 -13.62 -14.79
CA THR A 35 16.55 -12.55 -14.34
C THR A 35 15.46 -12.32 -15.38
N THR A 36 14.23 -12.15 -14.91
CA THR A 36 13.09 -11.71 -15.71
C THR A 36 12.41 -10.52 -15.03
N GLN A 37 11.55 -9.81 -15.75
CA GLN A 37 10.79 -8.68 -15.23
C GLN A 37 9.39 -8.65 -15.82
N GLY A 38 8.47 -8.05 -15.09
CA GLY A 38 7.09 -7.83 -15.53
C GLY A 38 6.61 -6.46 -15.11
N GLU A 39 5.62 -5.94 -15.83
CA GLU A 39 5.03 -4.64 -15.59
C GLU A 39 3.51 -4.75 -15.62
N THR A 40 2.83 -4.00 -14.75
CA THR A 40 1.38 -3.81 -14.81
C THR A 40 1.01 -2.39 -14.41
N THR A 41 0.01 -1.82 -15.08
CA THR A 41 -0.56 -0.53 -14.70
C THR A 41 -1.87 -0.74 -13.93
N ILE A 42 -2.01 -0.11 -12.76
CA ILE A 42 -3.28 0.02 -12.05
C ILE A 42 -3.88 1.38 -12.38
N LYS A 43 -5.16 1.42 -12.70
CA LYS A 43 -5.96 2.64 -12.72
C LYS A 43 -6.87 2.62 -11.50
N SER A 44 -6.86 3.69 -10.71
CA SER A 44 -7.80 3.83 -9.59
C SER A 44 -8.66 5.07 -9.79
N ASP A 45 -9.97 4.87 -9.67
CA ASP A 45 -10.94 5.97 -9.62
C ASP A 45 -11.20 6.40 -8.16
N SER A 46 -10.43 5.86 -7.21
CA SER A 46 -10.63 6.02 -5.77
C SER A 46 -9.80 7.17 -5.21
N ILE A 47 -10.46 8.28 -4.92
CA ILE A 47 -9.83 9.53 -4.48
C ILE A 47 -10.06 9.69 -2.98
N LEU A 48 -8.98 9.87 -2.21
CA LEU A 48 -9.09 10.23 -0.80
C LEU A 48 -9.42 11.71 -0.69
N VAL A 49 -10.55 11.99 -0.07
CA VAL A 49 -11.03 13.36 0.18
C VAL A 49 -11.24 13.59 1.66
N GLU A 50 -11.13 14.84 2.06
CA GLU A 50 -11.59 15.32 3.36
C GLU A 50 -12.69 16.35 3.17
N VAL A 51 -13.79 16.16 3.89
CA VAL A 51 -14.86 17.13 4.01
C VAL A 51 -14.77 17.76 5.39
N THR A 52 -14.66 19.08 5.42
CA THR A 52 -14.73 19.87 6.65
C THR A 52 -16.14 20.44 6.78
N GLY A 53 -16.86 20.02 7.81
CA GLY A 53 -18.13 20.58 8.21
C GLY A 53 -17.96 21.62 9.32
N TYR A 54 -18.52 22.80 9.12
CA TYR A 54 -18.58 23.88 10.09
C TYR A 54 -20.03 24.02 10.55
N ALA A 55 -20.24 24.18 11.84
CA ALA A 55 -21.56 24.49 12.41
C ALA A 55 -21.42 25.41 13.62
N THR A 56 -22.37 26.33 13.76
CA THR A 56 -22.56 27.10 15.00
C THR A 56 -23.83 26.62 15.69
N THR A 57 -23.73 26.27 16.97
CA THR A 57 -24.84 25.70 17.76
C THR A 57 -24.83 26.19 19.20
N SER A 58 -25.89 25.88 19.96
CA SER A 58 -25.94 25.98 21.41
C SER A 58 -25.52 24.67 22.09
N LEU A 59 -25.20 24.74 23.39
CA LEU A 59 -24.69 23.64 24.23
C LEU A 59 -25.60 22.40 24.24
N ASP A 60 -26.91 22.58 24.24
CA ASP A 60 -27.92 21.51 24.26
C ASP A 60 -27.95 20.66 22.98
N LYS A 61 -27.50 21.21 21.84
CA LYS A 61 -27.57 20.55 20.53
C LYS A 61 -26.24 20.02 20.01
N GLN A 62 -25.14 20.33 20.71
CA GLN A 62 -23.78 20.03 20.31
C GLN A 62 -23.56 18.55 19.95
N ASN A 63 -24.08 17.63 20.76
CA ASN A 63 -23.88 16.19 20.58
C ASN A 63 -24.52 15.63 19.29
N SER A 64 -25.43 16.37 18.66
CA SER A 64 -26.12 15.93 17.45
C SER A 64 -25.47 16.42 16.16
N ILE A 65 -24.53 17.36 16.24
CA ILE A 65 -23.96 18.04 15.07
C ILE A 65 -23.14 17.10 14.20
N GLU A 66 -22.39 16.18 14.80
CA GLU A 66 -21.62 15.18 14.05
C GLU A 66 -22.51 14.33 13.14
N ASN A 67 -23.58 13.77 13.70
CA ASN A 67 -24.54 12.98 12.93
C ASN A 67 -25.20 13.83 11.85
N GLN A 68 -25.63 15.05 12.17
CA GLN A 68 -26.26 15.94 11.18
C GLN A 68 -25.33 16.29 10.01
N ILE A 69 -24.05 16.58 10.28
CA ILE A 69 -23.05 16.86 9.24
C ILE A 69 -22.79 15.59 8.41
N THR A 70 -22.60 14.45 9.09
CA THR A 70 -22.35 13.17 8.43
C THR A 70 -23.52 12.75 7.54
N ASP A 71 -24.76 12.91 8.01
CA ASP A 71 -25.98 12.65 7.25
C ASP A 71 -26.12 13.60 6.06
N SER A 72 -25.82 14.89 6.25
CA SER A 72 -25.83 15.87 5.16
C SER A 72 -24.86 15.48 4.05
N ILE A 73 -23.65 15.06 4.41
CA ILE A 73 -22.64 14.59 3.43
C ILE A 73 -23.11 13.29 2.78
N ASN A 74 -23.63 12.34 3.55
CA ASN A 74 -24.15 11.07 3.05
C ASN A 74 -25.38 11.21 2.16
N ASN A 75 -26.13 12.30 2.25
CA ASN A 75 -27.23 12.59 1.34
C ASN A 75 -26.74 13.09 -0.02
N ILE A 76 -25.51 13.62 -0.10
CA ILE A 76 -24.87 14.03 -1.35
C ILE A 76 -24.10 12.85 -1.96
N VAL A 77 -23.24 12.21 -1.16
CA VAL A 77 -22.40 11.09 -1.56
C VAL A 77 -22.44 9.99 -0.50
N LYS A 78 -23.01 8.83 -0.88
CA LYS A 78 -22.99 7.64 -0.03
C LYS A 78 -21.58 7.05 0.01
N SER A 79 -20.93 7.14 1.17
CA SER A 79 -19.61 6.55 1.40
C SER A 79 -19.40 6.21 2.88
N ASP A 80 -18.34 5.45 3.16
CA ASP A 80 -17.91 5.17 4.53
C ASP A 80 -17.05 6.34 5.05
N TRP A 81 -17.72 7.40 5.52
CA TRP A 81 -17.08 8.58 6.07
C TRP A 81 -16.52 8.30 7.46
N LYS A 82 -15.22 8.54 7.65
CA LYS A 82 -14.53 8.40 8.93
C LYS A 82 -14.22 9.76 9.51
N VAL A 83 -14.70 10.03 10.71
CA VAL A 83 -14.30 11.21 11.47
C VAL A 83 -12.82 11.13 11.81
N LYS A 84 -12.07 12.18 11.49
CA LYS A 84 -10.65 12.32 11.79
C LYS A 84 -10.38 13.30 12.91
N ASN A 85 -11.18 14.36 12.98
CA ASN A 85 -11.02 15.40 13.99
C ASN A 85 -12.36 16.08 14.26
N ILE A 86 -12.56 16.49 15.51
CA ILE A 86 -13.67 17.32 15.96
C ILE A 86 -13.08 18.40 16.86
N GLU A 87 -13.25 19.65 16.46
CA GLU A 87 -12.84 20.82 17.23
C GLU A 87 -14.08 21.60 17.65
N GLN A 88 -14.07 22.12 18.88
CA GLN A 88 -15.16 22.88 19.44
C GLN A 88 -14.61 24.12 20.13
N ASN A 89 -15.21 25.27 19.83
CA ASN A 89 -14.81 26.54 20.41
C ASN A 89 -16.04 27.35 20.82
N THR A 90 -16.17 27.64 22.10
CA THR A 90 -17.25 28.45 22.66
C THR A 90 -16.86 29.92 22.62
N ASN A 91 -17.69 30.75 22.01
CA ASN A 91 -17.48 32.19 21.96
C ASN A 91 -18.01 32.87 23.24
N ASN A 92 -17.64 34.14 23.43
CA ASN A 92 -18.07 34.95 24.58
C ASN A 92 -19.59 35.16 24.66
N SER A 93 -20.32 34.85 23.59
CA SER A 93 -21.79 34.92 23.51
C SER A 93 -22.46 33.61 23.93
N GLY A 94 -21.69 32.57 24.28
CA GLY A 94 -22.19 31.25 24.66
C GLY A 94 -22.55 30.34 23.48
N ALA A 95 -22.33 30.77 22.24
CA ALA A 95 -22.47 29.92 21.06
C ALA A 95 -21.20 29.07 20.86
N ILE A 96 -21.40 27.85 20.36
CA ILE A 96 -20.36 26.84 20.16
C ILE A 96 -20.15 26.67 18.67
N ASN A 97 -18.94 26.95 18.21
CA ASN A 97 -18.50 26.66 16.85
C ASN A 97 -17.86 25.28 16.83
N ILE A 98 -18.36 24.41 15.96
CA ILE A 98 -17.88 23.04 15.78
C ILE A 98 -17.29 22.91 14.38
N THR A 99 -16.08 22.38 14.30
CA THR A 99 -15.44 21.99 13.05
C THR A 99 -15.22 20.48 13.08
N ILE A 100 -15.72 19.77 12.06
CA ILE A 100 -15.59 18.32 11.93
C ILE A 100 -14.88 18.01 10.62
N GLN A 101 -13.85 17.19 10.68
CA GLN A 101 -13.13 16.70 9.50
C GLN A 101 -13.47 15.23 9.30
N LEU A 102 -14.11 14.92 8.18
CA LEU A 102 -14.43 13.55 7.76
C LEU A 102 -13.63 13.18 6.53
N GLN A 103 -13.10 11.97 6.49
CA GLN A 103 -12.38 11.46 5.32
C GLN A 103 -13.07 10.23 4.77
N SER A 104 -13.09 10.12 3.45
CA SER A 104 -13.51 8.92 2.76
C SER A 104 -12.81 8.82 1.41
N ARG A 105 -12.79 7.61 0.85
CA ARG A 105 -12.40 7.40 -0.54
C ARG A 105 -13.66 7.35 -1.39
N ILE A 106 -13.73 8.21 -2.40
CA ILE A 106 -14.90 8.36 -3.27
C ILE A 106 -14.48 8.35 -4.75
N SER A 107 -15.44 8.16 -5.65
CA SER A 107 -15.19 8.25 -7.09
C SER A 107 -15.01 9.71 -7.54
N GLN A 108 -14.38 9.93 -8.70
CA GLN A 108 -14.36 11.26 -9.32
C GLN A 108 -15.78 11.80 -9.58
N SER A 109 -16.72 10.93 -9.97
CA SER A 109 -18.11 11.35 -10.20
C SER A 109 -18.78 11.87 -8.92
N ASP A 110 -18.45 11.26 -7.78
CA ASP A 110 -18.98 11.68 -6.49
C ASP A 110 -18.28 12.92 -5.95
N LEU A 111 -16.98 13.08 -6.22
CA LEU A 111 -16.26 14.33 -5.93
C LEU A 111 -16.92 15.50 -6.67
N ASN A 112 -17.29 15.32 -7.95
CA ASN A 112 -17.98 16.35 -8.73
C ASN A 112 -19.36 16.70 -8.12
N LYS A 113 -20.16 15.69 -7.72
CA LYS A 113 -21.44 15.92 -7.03
C LYS A 113 -21.26 16.69 -5.73
N LEU A 114 -20.25 16.31 -4.95
CA LEU A 114 -19.93 16.95 -3.67
C LEU A 114 -19.53 18.41 -3.86
N GLN A 115 -18.70 18.70 -4.86
CA GLN A 115 -18.31 20.08 -5.22
C GLN A 115 -19.52 20.91 -5.64
N GLN A 116 -20.35 20.38 -6.54
CA GLN A 116 -21.56 21.07 -6.98
C GLN A 116 -22.53 21.34 -5.83
N ALA A 117 -22.71 20.40 -4.90
CA ALA A 117 -23.54 20.61 -3.72
C ALA A 117 -22.96 21.68 -2.77
N ILE A 118 -21.64 21.71 -2.60
CA ILE A 118 -20.93 22.70 -1.78
C ILE A 118 -20.99 24.11 -2.41
N GLU A 119 -20.95 24.21 -3.73
CA GLU A 119 -21.09 25.49 -4.44
C GLU A 119 -22.50 26.07 -4.30
N ASN A 120 -23.53 25.20 -4.35
CA ASN A 120 -24.94 25.58 -4.25
C ASN A 120 -25.47 25.64 -2.81
N GLN A 121 -24.62 25.43 -1.80
CA GLN A 121 -25.07 25.38 -0.41
C GLN A 121 -25.54 26.76 0.09
N ASP A 122 -26.60 26.78 0.89
CA ASP A 122 -27.04 27.99 1.57
C ASP A 122 -26.10 28.35 2.73
N ARG A 123 -25.34 29.44 2.54
CA ARG A 123 -24.37 29.96 3.50
C ARG A 123 -25.02 30.66 4.70
N SER A 124 -26.31 30.95 4.67
CA SER A 124 -27.02 31.65 5.75
C SER A 124 -27.44 30.73 6.91
N SER A 125 -27.39 29.41 6.71
CA SER A 125 -27.90 28.39 7.62
C SER A 125 -27.06 28.16 8.90
N GLY A 126 -25.95 28.88 9.08
CA GLY A 126 -25.00 28.65 10.18
C GLY A 126 -24.25 27.32 10.09
N LYS A 127 -24.42 26.59 8.98
CA LYS A 127 -23.71 25.36 8.64
C LYS A 127 -23.03 25.54 7.29
N ARG A 128 -21.83 24.99 7.14
CA ARG A 128 -21.08 25.05 5.88
C ARG A 128 -20.25 23.80 5.71
N LEU A 129 -20.17 23.30 4.49
CA LEU A 129 -19.25 22.24 4.08
C LEU A 129 -18.14 22.83 3.21
N ALA A 130 -16.95 22.24 3.31
CA ALA A 130 -15.83 22.45 2.40
C ALA A 130 -15.21 21.09 2.08
N VAL A 131 -14.71 20.90 0.86
CA VAL A 131 -14.02 19.67 0.44
C VAL A 131 -12.60 20.00 0.02
N LYS A 132 -11.65 19.13 0.40
CA LYS A 132 -10.30 19.09 -0.16
C LYS A 132 -9.97 17.68 -0.61
N VAL A 133 -9.22 17.58 -1.71
CA VAL A 133 -8.63 16.31 -2.14
C VAL A 133 -7.31 16.13 -1.40
N LEU A 134 -7.13 14.96 -0.80
CA LEU A 134 -5.91 14.61 -0.08
C LEU A 134 -4.96 13.77 -0.93
N ASP A 135 -5.50 12.80 -1.67
CA ASP A 135 -4.69 11.84 -2.40
C ASP A 135 -5.48 11.23 -3.58
N TYR A 136 -4.86 11.16 -4.75
CA TYR A 136 -5.38 10.46 -5.92
C TYR A 136 -4.75 9.07 -6.13
N ASN A 137 -3.76 8.70 -5.32
CA ASN A 137 -3.07 7.42 -5.50
C ASN A 137 -4.01 6.24 -5.18
N PRO A 138 -3.87 5.12 -5.91
CA PRO A 138 -4.59 3.89 -5.60
C PRO A 138 -4.38 3.49 -4.13
N PRO A 139 -5.41 2.93 -3.47
CA PRO A 139 -5.26 2.36 -2.14
C PRO A 139 -4.12 1.35 -2.07
N ALA A 140 -3.33 1.36 -0.99
CA ALA A 140 -2.22 0.43 -0.80
C ALA A 140 -2.64 -1.05 -0.96
N LYS A 141 -3.87 -1.38 -0.58
CA LYS A 141 -4.45 -2.72 -0.75
C LYS A 141 -4.60 -3.11 -2.24
N GLU A 142 -4.98 -2.17 -3.10
CA GLU A 142 -5.08 -2.41 -4.55
C GLU A 142 -3.69 -2.58 -5.16
N VAL A 143 -2.72 -1.75 -4.74
CA VAL A 143 -1.32 -1.85 -5.16
C VAL A 143 -0.75 -3.23 -4.80
N GLU A 144 -0.96 -3.68 -3.57
CA GLU A 144 -0.47 -4.98 -3.11
C GLU A 144 -1.13 -6.15 -3.84
N ALA A 145 -2.45 -6.07 -4.08
CA ALA A 145 -3.15 -7.10 -4.85
C ALA A 145 -2.63 -7.21 -6.29
N ALA A 146 -2.31 -6.09 -6.94
CA ALA A 146 -1.73 -6.12 -8.28
C ALA A 146 -0.30 -6.66 -8.29
N LYS A 147 0.52 -6.33 -7.28
CA LYS A 147 1.86 -6.91 -7.10
C LYS A 147 1.80 -8.42 -7.00
N GLN A 148 0.92 -8.94 -6.15
CA GLN A 148 0.72 -10.39 -6.00
C GLN A 148 0.30 -11.05 -7.33
N LYS A 149 -0.62 -10.42 -8.05
CA LYS A 149 -1.05 -10.91 -9.37
C LYS A 149 0.11 -10.95 -10.37
N LEU A 150 0.95 -9.92 -10.40
CA LEU A 150 2.12 -9.84 -11.26
C LEU A 150 3.18 -10.89 -10.88
N MET A 151 3.42 -11.11 -9.59
CA MET A 151 4.32 -12.18 -9.12
C MET A 151 3.83 -13.57 -9.56
N ILE A 152 2.52 -13.84 -9.44
CA ILE A 152 1.93 -15.10 -9.92
C ILE A 152 2.10 -15.25 -11.44
N GLN A 153 1.92 -14.17 -12.20
CA GLN A 153 2.12 -14.19 -13.64
C GLN A 153 3.59 -14.51 -14.00
N LEU A 154 4.55 -13.82 -13.38
CA LEU A 154 5.98 -14.07 -13.58
C LEU A 154 6.38 -15.50 -13.23
N PHE A 155 5.78 -16.09 -12.19
CA PHE A 155 6.01 -17.48 -11.86
C PHE A 155 5.52 -18.44 -12.95
N LYS A 156 4.33 -18.18 -13.51
CA LYS A 156 3.79 -18.98 -14.62
C LYS A 156 4.67 -18.85 -15.86
N ASP A 157 5.06 -17.63 -16.22
CA ASP A 157 5.93 -17.37 -17.37
C ASP A 157 7.30 -18.06 -17.19
N THR A 158 7.83 -18.06 -15.97
CA THR A 158 9.06 -18.79 -15.60
C THR A 158 8.91 -20.30 -15.76
N LYS A 159 7.77 -20.86 -15.34
CA LYS A 159 7.49 -22.28 -15.48
C LYS A 159 7.34 -22.71 -16.94
N ASP A 160 6.67 -21.88 -17.74
CA ASP A 160 6.50 -22.13 -19.17
C ASP A 160 7.83 -22.02 -19.90
N TYR A 161 8.66 -21.02 -19.56
CA TYR A 161 10.02 -20.90 -20.05
C TYR A 161 10.86 -22.14 -19.72
N LEU A 162 10.87 -22.58 -18.46
CA LEU A 162 11.62 -23.77 -18.04
C LEU A 162 11.16 -25.04 -18.77
N THR A 163 9.85 -25.20 -18.95
CA THR A 163 9.28 -26.35 -19.66
C THR A 163 9.76 -26.38 -21.12
N ASN A 164 9.75 -25.23 -21.78
CA ASN A 164 10.25 -25.10 -23.15
C ASN A 164 11.77 -25.28 -23.23
N PHE A 165 12.52 -24.74 -22.28
CA PHE A 165 13.97 -24.89 -22.18
C PHE A 165 14.37 -26.36 -22.08
N ASN A 166 13.83 -27.08 -21.09
CA ASN A 166 14.09 -28.51 -20.90
C ASN A 166 13.76 -29.34 -22.15
N LYS A 167 12.66 -29.01 -22.83
CA LYS A 167 12.26 -29.69 -24.08
C LYS A 167 13.25 -29.44 -25.22
N GLN A 168 13.78 -28.23 -25.35
CA GLN A 168 14.69 -27.85 -26.43
C GLN A 168 16.12 -28.37 -26.20
N THR A 169 16.57 -28.39 -24.94
CA THR A 169 17.93 -28.80 -24.58
C THR A 169 18.04 -30.27 -24.16
N ASN A 170 16.91 -30.99 -24.12
CA ASN A 170 16.83 -32.34 -23.57
C ASN A 170 17.42 -32.44 -22.15
N SER A 171 17.17 -31.41 -21.32
CA SER A 171 17.65 -31.30 -19.95
C SER A 171 16.51 -31.48 -18.93
N ASN A 172 16.84 -31.71 -17.66
CA ASN A 172 15.87 -31.92 -16.59
C ASN A 172 16.09 -30.95 -15.42
N TYR A 173 15.84 -29.66 -15.66
CA TYR A 173 15.88 -28.65 -14.60
C TYR A 173 14.53 -28.46 -13.91
N ILE A 174 14.56 -28.11 -12.63
CA ILE A 174 13.41 -27.68 -11.82
C ILE A 174 13.63 -26.27 -11.27
N ILE A 175 12.56 -25.57 -10.93
CA ILE A 175 12.66 -24.29 -10.22
C ILE A 175 13.12 -24.55 -8.78
N GLN A 176 14.29 -24.05 -8.43
CA GLN A 176 14.79 -24.09 -7.05
C GLN A 176 14.30 -22.89 -6.24
N SER A 177 14.39 -21.68 -6.82
CA SER A 177 13.95 -20.46 -6.16
C SER A 177 13.56 -19.37 -7.15
N VAL A 178 12.63 -18.52 -6.72
CA VAL A 178 12.27 -17.27 -7.40
C VAL A 178 12.24 -16.16 -6.34
N GLN A 179 13.08 -15.15 -6.50
CA GLN A 179 13.18 -14.01 -5.60
C GLN A 179 12.66 -12.76 -6.31
N TYR A 180 11.57 -12.19 -5.79
CA TYR A 180 10.96 -10.98 -6.36
C TYR A 180 11.55 -9.73 -5.72
N ILE A 181 11.83 -8.74 -6.56
CA ILE A 181 12.35 -7.43 -6.19
C ILE A 181 11.40 -6.40 -6.80
N ASP A 182 10.77 -5.60 -5.94
CA ASP A 182 10.06 -4.40 -6.36
C ASP A 182 11.10 -3.34 -6.74
N THR A 183 11.16 -3.00 -8.02
CA THR A 183 12.21 -2.16 -8.60
C THR A 183 11.92 -0.67 -8.46
N ASP A 184 10.65 -0.28 -8.33
CA ASP A 184 10.25 1.13 -8.32
C ASP A 184 9.89 1.64 -6.92
N GLY A 185 9.46 0.75 -6.02
CA GLY A 185 8.97 1.13 -4.70
C GLY A 185 7.73 2.02 -4.80
N TYR A 186 6.79 1.87 -3.88
CA TYR A 186 5.64 2.76 -3.85
C TYR A 186 6.10 4.20 -3.55
N LYS A 187 6.05 5.09 -4.56
CA LYS A 187 6.22 6.53 -4.38
C LYS A 187 4.87 7.20 -4.69
N PRO A 188 4.09 7.58 -3.67
CA PRO A 188 2.87 8.33 -3.91
C PRO A 188 3.24 9.60 -4.64
N ARG A 189 2.74 9.78 -5.87
CA ARG A 189 2.85 11.09 -6.52
C ARG A 189 1.82 11.96 -5.83
N ASN A 190 2.28 12.86 -4.95
CA ASN A 190 1.46 13.92 -4.38
C ASN A 190 1.11 14.91 -5.49
N THR A 191 0.14 14.54 -6.34
CA THR A 191 -0.45 15.45 -7.31
C THR A 191 -1.49 16.28 -6.57
N VAL A 192 -1.03 17.15 -5.66
CA VAL A 192 -1.91 18.16 -5.05
C VAL A 192 -2.14 19.23 -6.11
N MET A 193 -3.22 19.12 -6.86
CA MET A 193 -3.61 20.20 -7.76
C MET A 193 -4.14 21.36 -6.91
N LEU A 194 -3.52 22.54 -7.07
CA LEU A 194 -4.01 23.78 -6.48
C LEU A 194 -5.34 24.11 -7.19
N MET A 195 -6.45 23.77 -6.56
CA MET A 195 -7.77 24.07 -7.11
C MET A 195 -8.05 25.57 -6.88
N LYS A 196 -8.17 26.32 -7.98
CA LYS A 196 -8.42 27.76 -7.96
C LYS A 196 -9.77 28.01 -7.31
N THR A 197 -9.78 28.71 -6.18
CA THR A 197 -11.03 29.16 -5.55
C THR A 197 -11.73 30.12 -6.52
N ALA A 198 -12.93 29.76 -6.95
CA ALA A 198 -13.71 30.55 -7.89
C ALA A 198 -14.13 31.88 -7.25
N ALA A 199 -13.42 32.95 -7.58
CA ALA A 199 -13.98 34.28 -7.57
C ALA A 199 -14.93 34.38 -8.77
N TYR A 200 -16.23 34.36 -8.48
CA TYR A 200 -17.36 34.83 -9.27
C TYR A 200 -17.03 35.24 -10.72
N ASN A 201 -17.22 34.32 -11.67
CA ASN A 201 -17.52 34.65 -13.07
C ASN A 201 -18.37 33.50 -13.63
N GLU A 202 -19.66 33.78 -13.80
CA GLU A 202 -20.58 32.97 -14.61
C GLU A 202 -20.05 32.99 -16.05
N ASN A 203 -19.60 31.84 -16.57
CA ASN A 203 -19.74 31.40 -17.98
C ASN A 203 -18.78 30.28 -18.41
N ASP A 204 -17.84 29.82 -17.58
CA ASP A 204 -17.03 28.66 -17.98
C ASP A 204 -17.75 27.35 -17.65
N THR A 205 -18.20 26.67 -18.71
CA THR A 205 -18.58 25.26 -18.69
C THR A 205 -17.32 24.44 -18.42
N ASN A 206 -16.91 24.40 -17.15
CA ASN A 206 -15.73 23.67 -16.72
C ASN A 206 -16.02 22.17 -16.78
N SER A 207 -15.63 21.56 -17.90
CA SER A 207 -15.45 20.11 -18.01
C SER A 207 -14.37 19.71 -17.01
N TYR A 208 -14.79 19.24 -15.82
CA TYR A 208 -13.93 18.55 -14.86
C TYR A 208 -13.49 17.23 -15.49
N ASN A 209 -12.45 17.28 -16.33
CA ASN A 209 -11.90 16.09 -16.95
C ASN A 209 -11.39 15.15 -15.85
N PRO A 210 -11.84 13.89 -15.81
CA PRO A 210 -11.42 12.94 -14.81
C PRO A 210 -9.91 12.68 -14.96
N VAL A 211 -9.15 13.03 -13.93
CA VAL A 211 -7.73 12.67 -13.87
C VAL A 211 -7.66 11.25 -13.33
N ALA A 212 -7.74 10.27 -14.23
CA ALA A 212 -7.44 8.88 -13.88
C ALA A 212 -5.96 8.80 -13.49
N VAL A 213 -5.68 8.64 -12.20
CA VAL A 213 -4.31 8.45 -11.73
C VAL A 213 -3.97 6.97 -11.89
N SER A 214 -3.12 6.70 -12.88
CA SER A 214 -2.55 5.40 -13.12
C SER A 214 -1.20 5.25 -12.41
N GLN A 215 -0.95 4.05 -11.89
CA GLN A 215 0.33 3.69 -11.29
C GLN A 215 0.88 2.45 -11.99
N ASP A 216 2.10 2.58 -12.49
CA ASP A 216 2.86 1.45 -13.03
C ASP A 216 3.57 0.71 -11.88
N ILE A 217 3.61 -0.61 -12.00
CA ILE A 217 4.22 -1.52 -11.05
C ILE A 217 5.17 -2.41 -11.84
N ASN A 218 6.45 -2.32 -11.53
CA ASN A 218 7.49 -3.18 -12.09
C ASN A 218 8.00 -4.16 -11.02
N ILE A 219 8.07 -5.43 -11.38
CA ILE A 219 8.66 -6.46 -10.52
C ILE A 219 9.72 -7.20 -11.32
N ARG A 220 10.93 -7.25 -10.76
CA ARG A 220 12.02 -8.11 -11.23
C ARG A 220 11.98 -9.42 -10.45
N ALA A 221 12.22 -10.53 -11.13
CA ALA A 221 12.38 -11.85 -10.52
C ALA A 221 13.76 -12.41 -10.84
N ASN A 222 14.52 -12.76 -9.80
CA ASN A 222 15.75 -13.53 -9.93
C ASN A 222 15.41 -15.01 -9.71
N VAL A 223 15.60 -15.80 -10.75
CA VAL A 223 15.21 -17.21 -10.78
C VAL A 223 16.47 -18.06 -10.75
N THR A 224 16.44 -19.11 -9.93
CA THR A 224 17.44 -20.18 -9.96
C THR A 224 16.75 -21.49 -10.30
N PHE A 225 17.22 -22.12 -11.38
CA PHE A 225 16.92 -23.50 -11.70
C PHE A 225 18.02 -24.41 -11.16
N MET A 226 17.65 -25.63 -10.81
CA MET A 226 18.56 -26.67 -10.37
C MET A 226 18.26 -27.93 -11.15
N GLU A 227 19.31 -28.62 -11.59
CA GLU A 227 19.19 -29.92 -12.23
C GLU A 227 18.57 -30.93 -11.25
N ARG A 228 17.66 -31.77 -11.75
CA ARG A 228 17.00 -32.81 -10.97
C ARG A 228 17.88 -34.03 -10.78
#